data_AF-A0AA86NCZ6-F1
#
_entry.id   AF-A0AA86NCZ6-F1
#
_cell.length_a   1.000
_cell.length_b   1.000
_cell.length_c   1.000
_cell.angle_alpha   90.00
_cell.angle_beta   90.00
_cell.angle_gamma   90.00
#
_symmetry.space_group_name_H-M   'P 1'
#
loop_
_entity.id
_entity.type
_entity.pdbx_description
1 polymer ?
#
loop_
_entity_poly.entity_id
_entity_poly.type
_entity_poly.pdbx_seq_one_letter_code
_entity_poly.pdbx_strand_id
1 'polypeptide(L)' 'MHTNQRWTETEDIEFRKLLNRYQNDFMLIAERMNKSYNQVRSHYYNVYSYGRWNCFFLFTM' A
#
# COMPACT_ATOMS: atom_id res chain seq x y z
N MET A 1 4.32 16.89 -16.60
CA MET A 1 3.13 16.94 -15.72
C MET A 1 3.21 15.74 -14.77
N HIS A 2 3.76 15.90 -13.57
CA HIS A 2 3.74 14.84 -12.56
C HIS A 2 2.32 14.80 -11.98
N THR A 3 1.47 13.97 -12.57
CA THR A 3 0.17 13.67 -11.98
C THR A 3 0.43 12.93 -10.68
N ASN A 4 0.31 13.65 -9.55
CA ASN A 4 0.07 13.05 -8.25
C ASN A 4 -1.24 12.25 -8.39
N GLN A 5 -1.15 11.00 -8.85
CA GLN A 5 -2.24 10.05 -8.71
C GLN A 5 -2.43 9.83 -7.22
N ARG A 6 -3.27 10.70 -6.63
CA ARG A 6 -3.71 10.58 -5.25
C ARG A 6 -4.46 9.27 -5.16
N TRP A 7 -3.93 8.37 -4.35
CA TRP A 7 -4.65 7.19 -3.94
C TRP A 7 -5.92 7.64 -3.23
N THR A 8 -7.05 7.10 -3.65
CA THR A 8 -8.32 7.35 -2.98
C THR A 8 -8.36 6.60 -1.65
N GLU A 9 -9.21 7.04 -0.74
CA GLU A 9 -9.39 6.38 0.56
C GLU A 9 -9.81 4.90 0.40
N THR A 10 -10.67 4.62 -0.58
CA THR A 10 -11.09 3.25 -0.90
C THR A 10 -9.93 2.37 -1.37
N GLU A 11 -9.08 2.90 -2.27
CA GLU A 11 -7.89 2.20 -2.74
C GLU A 11 -6.88 1.97 -1.61
N ASP A 12 -6.73 2.92 -0.67
CA ASP A 12 -5.85 2.76 0.48
C ASP A 12 -6.35 1.68 1.45
N ILE A 13 -7.67 1.64 1.70
CA ILE A 13 -8.30 0.57 2.51
C ILE A 13 -8.10 -0.79 1.86
N GLU A 14 -8.32 -0.89 0.54
CA GLU A 14 -8.13 -2.14 -0.19
C GLU A 14 -6.67 -2.57 -0.21
N PHE A 15 -5.76 -1.65 -0.47
CA PHE A 15 -4.32 -1.88 -0.40
C PHE A 15 -3.88 -2.40 0.97
N ARG A 16 -4.39 -1.82 2.06
CA ARG A 16 -4.11 -2.31 3.42
C ARG A 16 -4.62 -3.73 3.67
N LYS A 17 -5.81 -4.08 3.16
CA LYS A 17 -6.34 -5.46 3.25
C LYS A 17 -5.45 -6.43 2.50
N LEU A 18 -5.05 -6.07 1.28
CA LEU A 18 -4.18 -6.88 0.44
C LEU A 18 -2.78 -7.01 1.05
N LEU A 19 -2.25 -5.94 1.61
CA LEU A 19 -0.96 -5.92 2.29
C LEU A 19 -0.99 -6.71 3.61
N ASN A 20 -2.10 -6.71 4.35
CA ASN A 20 -2.23 -7.60 5.52
C ASN A 20 -2.28 -9.08 5.09
N ARG A 21 -2.99 -9.38 3.99
CA ARG A 21 -3.20 -10.74 3.49
C ARG A 21 -1.97 -11.36 2.81
N TYR A 22 -1.28 -10.58 2.00
CA TYR A 22 -0.17 -11.01 1.15
C TYR A 22 1.18 -10.39 1.58
N GLN A 23 1.20 -9.62 2.66
CA GLN A 23 2.39 -8.96 3.19
C GLN A 23 3.13 -8.13 2.12
N ASN A 24 4.37 -8.52 1.80
CA ASN A 24 5.27 -7.79 0.91
C ASN A 24 5.18 -8.26 -0.55
N ASP A 25 4.17 -9.05 -0.93
CA ASP A 25 3.94 -9.46 -2.32
C ASP A 25 3.34 -8.32 -3.17
N PHE A 26 4.14 -7.28 -3.40
CA PHE A 26 3.73 -6.10 -4.15
C PHE A 26 3.36 -6.39 -5.61
N MET A 27 3.89 -7.47 -6.21
CA MET A 27 3.47 -7.91 -7.56
C MET A 27 2.01 -8.37 -7.57
N LEU A 28 1.63 -9.22 -6.62
CA LEU A 28 0.27 -9.73 -6.53
C LEU A 28 -0.72 -8.60 -6.14
N ILE A 29 -0.29 -7.71 -5.24
CA ILE A 29 -1.08 -6.54 -4.84
C ILE A 29 -1.28 -5.60 -6.03
N ALA A 30 -0.24 -5.37 -6.84
CA ALA A 30 -0.31 -4.57 -8.06
C ALA A 30 -1.31 -5.15 -9.07
N GLU A 31 -1.28 -6.47 -9.27
CA GLU A 31 -2.24 -7.16 -10.14
C GLU A 31 -3.68 -7.00 -9.64
N ARG A 32 -3.92 -7.18 -8.33
CA ARG A 32 -5.25 -7.03 -7.71
C ARG A 32 -5.79 -5.61 -7.76
N MET A 33 -4.92 -4.63 -7.54
CA MET A 33 -5.26 -3.21 -7.54
C MET A 33 -5.32 -2.60 -8.94
N ASN A 34 -4.97 -3.37 -9.98
CA ASN A 34 -4.80 -2.91 -11.36
C ASN A 34 -3.89 -1.66 -11.44
N LYS A 35 -2.79 -1.69 -10.67
CA LYS A 35 -1.79 -0.62 -10.60
C LYS A 35 -0.42 -1.18 -10.95
N SER A 36 0.52 -0.29 -11.30
CA SER A 36 1.90 -0.70 -11.56
C SER A 36 2.64 -1.02 -10.26
N TYR A 37 3.54 -2.01 -10.29
CA TYR A 37 4.42 -2.35 -9.18
C TYR A 37 5.12 -1.12 -8.57
N ASN A 38 5.66 -0.24 -9.42
CA ASN A 38 6.34 0.98 -8.97
C ASN A 38 5.40 1.95 -8.23
N GLN A 39 4.12 2.00 -8.59
CA GLN A 39 3.13 2.84 -7.91
C GLN A 39 2.78 2.28 -6.54
N VAL A 40 2.56 0.97 -6.46
CA VAL A 40 2.28 0.25 -5.22
C VAL A 40 3.45 0.36 -4.25
N ARG A 41 4.67 0.13 -4.74
CA ARG A 41 5.89 0.24 -3.96
C ARG A 41 6.14 1.67 -3.48
N SER A 42 5.97 2.66 -4.35
CA SER A 42 6.08 4.07 -3.98
C SER A 42 5.04 4.47 -2.93
N HIS A 43 3.81 3.99 -3.07
CA HIS A 43 2.74 4.22 -2.09
C HIS A 43 3.08 3.59 -0.75
N TYR A 44 3.52 2.33 -0.74
CA TYR A 44 4.00 1.66 0.47
C TYR A 44 5.06 2.49 1.19
N TYR A 45 6.14 2.90 0.51
CA TYR A 45 7.15 3.72 1.16
C TYR A 45 6.64 5.10 1.56
N ASN A 46 5.73 5.73 0.81
CA ASN A 46 5.17 7.02 1.20
C ASN A 46 4.34 6.90 2.50
N VAL A 47 3.52 5.86 2.57
CA VAL A 47 2.67 5.51 3.70
C VAL A 47 3.53 5.13 4.93
N TYR A 48 4.48 4.20 4.76
CA TYR A 48 5.28 3.65 5.85
C TYR A 48 6.50 4.50 6.25
N SER A 49 7.15 5.22 5.32
CA SER A 49 8.34 6.04 5.61
C SER A 49 8.01 7.38 6.28
N TYR A 50 6.81 7.93 6.08
CA TYR A 50 6.41 9.20 6.70
C TYR A 50 5.74 9.02 8.07
N GLY A 51 5.88 7.84 8.70
CA GLY A 51 5.45 7.64 10.09
C GLY A 51 3.94 7.75 10.33
N ARG A 52 3.10 7.79 9.27
CA ARG A 52 1.65 7.85 9.40
C ARG A 52 1.04 6.54 9.92
N TRP A 53 1.83 5.46 9.96
CA TRP A 53 1.42 4.14 10.43
C TRP A 53 2.38 3.60 11.49
N ASN A 54 2.47 4.29 12.62
CA ASN A 54 3.31 3.86 13.76
C ASN A 54 2.63 2.87 14.72
N CYS A 55 1.49 2.23 14.37
CA CYS A 55 0.70 1.52 15.40
C CYS A 55 -0.01 0.20 15.01
N PHE A 56 0.38 -0.56 13.96
CA PHE A 56 -0.31 -1.83 13.68
C PHE A 56 0.55 -3.06 13.34
N PHE A 57 1.88 -2.98 13.43
CA PHE A 57 2.76 -4.16 13.40
C PHE A 57 3.12 -4.70 14.79
N LEU A 58 2.29 -4.42 15.79
CA LEU A 58 2.31 -5.10 17.09
C LEU A 58 0.95 -5.76 17.28
N PHE A 59 0.96 -7.06 17.59
CA PHE A 59 -0.16 -7.99 17.74
C PHE A 59 -0.69 -8.62 16.45
N THR A 60 -0.18 -9.80 16.07
CA THR A 60 -0.70 -11.05 16.64
C THR A 60 0.25 -12.24 16.40
N MET A 61 0.60 -12.90 17.51
CA MET A 61 1.42 -14.10 17.74
C MET A 61 2.93 -14.02 17.50
#